data_AF-A0A2K9J740-F1
#
_entry.id   AF-A0A2K9J740-F1
#
_cell.length_a   1.000
_cell.length_b   1.000
_cell.length_c   1.000
_cell.angle_alpha   90.00
_cell.angle_beta   90.00
_cell.angle_gamma   90.00
#
_symmetry.space_group_name_H-M   'P 1'
#
loop_
_entity.id
_entity.type
_entity.pdbx_description
1 polymer ?
#
loop_
_entity_poly.entity_id
_entity_poly.type
_entity_poly.pdbx_seq_one_letter_code
_entity_poly.pdbx_strand_id
1 'polypeptide(L)' 'MDLIKNSIKNLSEEDLLILYQDATNRIGSNSLGGDPDPVYIKKQESFIEAIQEELKARET' A
#
# COMPACT_ATOMS: atom_id res chain seq x y z
N MET A 1 4.77 11.08 10.76
CA MET A 1 4.90 10.19 9.59
C MET A 1 4.88 8.70 9.95
N ASP A 2 4.80 8.32 11.24
CA ASP A 2 4.92 6.91 11.68
C ASP A 2 3.62 6.16 11.95
N LEU A 3 2.44 6.80 11.89
CA LEU A 3 1.18 6.14 12.23
C LEU A 3 0.88 4.97 11.28
N ILE A 4 1.10 5.15 9.98
CA ILE A 4 0.86 4.11 8.98
C ILE A 4 1.80 2.93 9.18
N LYS A 5 3.11 3.18 9.35
CA LYS A 5 4.10 2.10 9.57
C LYS A 5 3.84 1.33 10.86
N ASN A 6 3.43 2.02 11.94
CA ASN A 6 3.07 1.35 13.19
C ASN A 6 1.76 0.55 13.07
N SER A 7 0.78 1.04 12.31
CA SER A 7 -0.44 0.28 12.04
C SER A 7 -0.15 -0.98 11.22
N ILE A 8 0.66 -0.88 10.17
CA ILE A 8 1.07 -2.00 9.30
C ILE A 8 1.72 -3.13 10.09
N LYS A 9 2.62 -2.81 11.02
CA LYS A 9 3.29 -3.80 11.89
C LYS A 9 2.35 -4.65 12.74
N ASN A 10 1.17 -4.11 13.08
CA ASN A 10 0.20 -4.81 13.92
C ASN A 10 -0.79 -5.66 13.11
N LEU A 11 -0.73 -5.63 11.78
CA LEU A 11 -1.62 -6.40 10.91
C LEU A 11 -1.11 -7.83 10.72
N SER A 12 -2.04 -8.75 10.47
CA SER A 12 -1.68 -10.11 10.02
C SER A 12 -1.08 -10.07 8.60
N GLU A 13 -0.38 -11.13 8.21
CA GLU A 13 0.14 -11.25 6.84
C GLU A 13 -0.99 -11.23 5.79
N GLU A 14 -2.12 -11.89 6.09
CA GLU A 14 -3.31 -11.88 5.23
C GLU A 14 -3.88 -10.47 5.05
N ASP A 15 -4.01 -9.70 6.14
CA ASP A 15 -4.47 -8.31 6.08
C ASP A 15 -3.52 -7.42 5.26
N LEU A 16 -2.21 -7.64 5.37
CA LEU A 16 -1.20 -6.92 4.59
C LEU A 16 -1.34 -7.22 3.09
N LEU A 17 -1.57 -8.48 2.72
CA LEU A 17 -1.79 -8.87 1.33
C LEU A 17 -3.09 -8.27 0.76
N ILE A 18 -4.17 -8.25 1.56
CA ILE A 18 -5.44 -7.62 1.17
C ILE A 18 -5.23 -6.12 0.91
N LEU A 19 -4.53 -5.42 1.80
CA LEU A 19 -4.24 -3.98 1.65
C LEU A 19 -3.34 -3.69 0.45
N TYR A 20 -2.35 -4.55 0.19
CA TYR A 20 -1.51 -4.45 -0.99
C TYR A 20 -2.36 -4.51 -2.26
N GLN A 21 -3.24 -5.51 -2.37
CA GLN A 21 -4.08 -5.71 -3.55
C GLN A 21 -5.09 -4.58 -3.75
N ASP A 22 -5.70 -4.08 -2.67
CA ASP A 22 -6.59 -2.92 -2.71
C ASP A 22 -5.87 -1.65 -3.18
N ALA A 23 -4.68 -1.36 -2.65
CA ALA A 23 -3.89 -0.20 -3.07
C ALA A 23 -3.48 -0.27 -4.55
N THR A 24 -3.07 -1.46 -5.04
CA THR A 24 -2.79 -1.68 -6.47
C THR A 24 -4.04 -1.46 -7.34
N ASN A 25 -5.19 -1.99 -6.92
CA ASN A 25 -6.45 -1.82 -7.66
C ASN A 25 -6.88 -0.35 -7.73
N ARG A 26 -6.65 0.43 -6.66
CA ARG A 26 -6.93 1.86 -6.62
C ARG A 26 -6.07 2.66 -7.60
N ILE A 27 -4.77 2.35 -7.69
CA ILE A 27 -3.88 2.96 -8.70
C ILE A 27 -4.40 2.64 -10.10
N GLY A 28 -4.71 1.37 -10.38
CA GLY A 28 -5.23 0.94 -11.69
C GLY A 28 -6.55 1.61 -12.06
N SER A 29 -7.51 1.64 -11.11
CA SER A 29 -8.82 2.27 -11.31
C SER A 29 -8.72 3.78 -11.53
N ASN A 30 -7.86 4.46 -10.78
CA ASN A 30 -7.62 5.90 -10.95
C ASN A 30 -6.97 6.21 -12.30
N SER A 31 -6.09 5.31 -12.79
CA SER A 31 -5.41 5.46 -14.09
C SER A 31 -6.35 5.26 -15.28
N LEU A 32 -7.38 4.42 -15.14
CA LEU A 32 -8.40 4.19 -16.17
C LEU A 32 -9.43 5.33 -16.27
N GLY A 33 -9.54 6.17 -15.24
CA GLY A 33 -10.48 7.30 -15.17
C GLY A 33 -10.09 8.53 -16.01
N GLY A 34 -8.93 8.52 -16.67
CA GLY A 34 -8.52 9.53 -17.65
C GLY A 34 -7.74 10.73 -17.09
N ASP A 35 -7.86 11.06 -15.81
CA ASP A 35 -7.03 12.07 -15.14
C ASP A 35 -6.54 11.57 -13.77
N PRO A 36 -5.54 10.67 -13.75
CA PRO A 36 -5.00 10.17 -12.50
C PRO A 36 -4.26 11.27 -11.73
N ASP A 37 -4.76 11.60 -10.53
CA ASP A 37 -4.05 12.50 -9.62
C ASP A 37 -2.66 11.90 -9.24
N PRO A 38 -1.55 12.52 -9.66
CA PRO A 38 -0.21 12.00 -9.39
C PRO A 38 0.15 12.04 -7.89
N VAL A 39 -0.43 12.97 -7.12
CA VAL A 39 -0.26 13.03 -5.66
C VAL A 39 -0.97 11.86 -5.00
N TYR A 40 -2.16 11.49 -5.49
CA TYR A 40 -2.87 10.31 -5.02
C TYR A 40 -2.09 9.02 -5.33
N ILE A 41 -1.61 8.86 -6.58
CA ILE A 41 -0.81 7.69 -6.97
C ILE A 41 0.42 7.57 -6.09
N LYS A 42 1.19 8.65 -5.93
CA LYS A 42 2.39 8.65 -5.10
C LYS A 42 2.12 8.23 -3.65
N LYS A 43 0.97 8.62 -3.09
CA LYS A 43 0.55 8.18 -1.74
C LYS A 43 0.25 6.69 -1.69
N GLN A 44 -0.41 6.14 -2.71
CA GLN A 44 -0.66 4.69 -2.79
C GLN A 44 0.65 3.92 -2.97
N GLU A 45 1.59 4.41 -3.78
CA GLU A 45 2.91 3.81 -3.96
C GLU A 45 3.71 3.78 -2.65
N SER A 46 3.77 4.88 -1.90
CA SER A 46 4.43 4.89 -0.58
C SER A 46 3.76 3.99 0.45
N PHE A 47 2.44 3.77 0.33
CA PHE A 47 1.72 2.82 1.17
C PHE A 47 2.05 1.37 0.80
N ILE A 48 2.10 1.06 -0.50
CA ILE A 48 2.52 -0.24 -1.01
C ILE A 48 3.96 -0.56 -0.57
N GLU A 49 4.88 0.40 -0.69
CA GLU A 49 6.27 0.24 -0.26
C GLU A 49 6.35 -0.14 1.22
N ALA A 50 5.60 0.55 2.08
CA ALA A 50 5.57 0.25 3.52
C ALA A 50 5.03 -1.16 3.84
N ILE A 51 4.06 -1.66 3.07
CA ILE A 51 3.55 -3.03 3.22
C ILE A 51 4.61 -4.05 2.77
N GLN A 52 5.26 -3.80 1.63
CA GLN A 52 6.31 -4.68 1.11
C GLN A 52 7.53 -4.75 2.03
N GLU A 53 7.93 -3.63 2.62
CA GLU A 53 8.98 -3.57 3.64
C GLU A 53 8.65 -4.50 4.83
N GLU A 54 7.42 -4.46 5.31
CA GLU A 54 6.97 -5.28 6.46
C GLU A 54 6.88 -6.76 6.10
N LEU A 55 6.29 -7.12 4.96
CA LEU A 55 6.21 -8.51 4.51
C LEU A 55 7.61 -9.13 4.40
N LYS A 56 8.55 -8.42 3.77
CA LYS A 56 9.94 -8.85 3.65
C LYS A 56 10.63 -9.00 5.01
N ALA A 57 10.33 -8.13 5.96
CA ALA A 57 10.88 -8.21 7.31
C ALA A 57 10.40 -9.45 8.09
N ARG A 58 9.21 -9.98 7.77
CA ARG A 58 8.66 -11.21 8.40
C ARG A 58 9.20 -12.50 7.79
N GLU A 59 9.66 -12.44 6.54
CA GLU A 59 10.30 -13.56 5.84
C GLU A 59 11.77 -13.80 6.26
N THR A 60 12.36 -12.89 7.05
CA THR A 60 13.76 -12.93 7.50
C THR A 60 13.87 -13.30 8.98
#